data_AF-A0A3N5P4P8-F1
#
_entry.id   AF-A0A3N5P4P8-F1
#
_cell.length_a   1.000
_cell.length_b   1.000
_cell.length_c   1.000
_cell.angle_alpha   90.00
_cell.angle_beta   90.00
_cell.angle_gamma   90.00
#
_symmetry.space_group_name_H-M   'P 1'
#
loop_
_entity.id
_entity.type
_entity.pdbx_description
1 polymer ?
#
loop_
_entity_poly.entity_id
_entity_poly.type
_entity_poly.pdbx_seq_one_letter_code
_entity_poly.pdbx_strand_id
1 'polypeptide(L)'
;MKLAAVALDYDGTIAIDGAMDPAVRDAIAQLRLHGIAVVLATGRRLPDLTKVAGNLECFNAIVAENGAVLYFPESQRHTVIGHAPPPQFIEGMRGLGIEFAVGDSVVETDAVHALSVLRLIHSLELPLMLAFNRGRLMMLPPGIAKSIGLSRVLSTLRLSIHNALAIGDAENDHDLLDACEVGVAVEWGSAALRTVADEVIPGSGPSAVAPYLRGLTKQLRLSASQMGRRHLQLGHQLDGSPVQIAIRGRTVIIAGEPGSGKSWLAGLHCEQLILQGYCLCIIDPEGDYLSLEALPGVVVMGGSDPPPRARELAQVLRYPDISIVIDLSRLSHQDKDEYLRELLPTLAAMRRQTGLPHKILLDEAHYYLAAPEGRQLIDAELAGYILVTYRVSGIDEEVRSAADIVVMVTRETDAQEQQTLREMCEAAGAEVPESLFEELGLSEAALLPGVEESHGRVRRFQIGPRLTAHVRHRAKYVDMPVSETQGFVFSRDGKPGPRARSLKEFVDLLAELPDADLVPYLKRHDFSRWFGQVFRDCPLATHIRRLESRIGVERPRDLINDISQAVRARYEMTPATV
;
A
#
# COMPACT_ATOMS: atom_id res chain seq x y z
N MET A 1 9.54 7.58 -3.07
CA MET A 1 9.88 6.55 -2.07
C MET A 1 11.39 6.41 -2.04
N LYS A 2 11.99 6.02 -0.92
CA LYS A 2 13.45 5.87 -0.80
C LYS A 2 13.91 4.53 -1.41
N LEU A 3 15.03 4.54 -2.14
CA LEU A 3 15.81 3.36 -2.48
C LEU A 3 16.66 2.96 -1.26
N ALA A 4 16.49 1.72 -0.79
CA ALA A 4 17.21 1.18 0.36
C ALA A 4 17.95 -0.13 0.06
N ALA A 5 17.62 -0.82 -1.02
CA ALA A 5 18.29 -2.06 -1.42
C ALA A 5 18.48 -2.18 -2.94
N VAL A 6 19.57 -2.83 -3.36
CA VAL A 6 19.81 -3.26 -4.74
C VAL A 6 20.08 -4.76 -4.74
N ALA A 7 19.30 -5.51 -5.51
CA ALA A 7 19.50 -6.91 -5.80
C ALA A 7 20.19 -7.06 -7.16
N LEU A 8 21.26 -7.85 -7.24
CA LEU A 8 22.04 -8.03 -8.47
C LEU A 8 22.08 -9.51 -8.82
N ASP A 9 21.77 -9.86 -10.06
CA ASP A 9 22.23 -11.15 -10.59
C ASP A 9 23.76 -11.17 -10.72
N TYR A 10 24.34 -12.38 -10.67
CA TYR A 10 25.78 -12.56 -10.80
C TYR A 10 26.24 -12.69 -12.25
N ASP A 11 25.82 -13.76 -12.92
CA ASP A 11 26.47 -14.30 -14.12
C ASP A 11 25.98 -13.60 -15.37
N GLY A 12 26.82 -12.78 -16.01
CA GLY A 12 26.46 -11.96 -17.16
C GLY A 12 25.81 -10.63 -16.80
N THR A 13 25.41 -10.42 -15.55
CA THR A 13 25.01 -9.10 -15.05
C THR A 13 26.21 -8.33 -14.49
N ILE A 14 26.89 -8.87 -13.47
CA ILE A 14 28.06 -8.21 -12.85
C ILE A 14 29.39 -8.95 -13.05
N ALA A 15 29.34 -10.14 -13.65
CA ALA A 15 30.50 -11.00 -13.89
C ALA A 15 30.53 -11.54 -15.33
N ILE A 16 31.74 -11.72 -15.87
CA ILE A 16 32.00 -12.47 -17.11
C ILE A 16 32.90 -13.65 -16.74
N ASP A 17 32.58 -14.85 -17.24
CA ASP A 17 33.36 -16.08 -17.01
C ASP A 17 33.62 -16.37 -15.52
N GLY A 18 32.68 -15.98 -14.65
CA GLY A 18 32.77 -16.13 -13.19
C GLY A 18 33.65 -15.09 -12.49
N ALA A 19 34.27 -14.15 -13.21
CA ALA A 19 35.02 -13.06 -12.62
C ALA A 19 34.15 -11.79 -12.54
N MET A 20 33.98 -11.27 -11.33
CA MET A 20 33.23 -10.02 -11.10
C MET A 20 34.02 -8.81 -11.57
N ASP A 21 33.35 -7.88 -12.26
CA ASP A 21 33.98 -6.65 -12.75
C ASP A 21 34.46 -5.76 -11.56
N PRO A 22 35.74 -5.35 -11.53
CA PRO A 22 36.27 -4.52 -10.44
C PRO A 22 35.55 -3.17 -10.28
N ALA A 23 35.14 -2.53 -11.38
CA ALA A 23 34.44 -1.26 -11.32
C ALA A 23 33.06 -1.41 -10.69
N VAL A 24 32.40 -2.56 -10.89
CA VAL A 24 31.15 -2.91 -10.23
C VAL A 24 31.38 -3.15 -8.73
N ARG A 25 32.46 -3.86 -8.35
CA ARG A 25 32.84 -4.03 -6.93
C ARG A 25 32.99 -2.68 -6.22
N ASP A 26 33.66 -1.73 -6.85
CA ASP A 26 33.85 -0.37 -6.31
C ASP A 26 32.52 0.39 -6.21
N ALA A 27 31.63 0.24 -7.20
CA ALA A 27 30.32 0.87 -7.16
C ALA A 27 29.41 0.27 -6.06
N ILE A 28 29.48 -1.03 -5.82
CA ILE A 28 28.80 -1.70 -4.70
C ILE A 28 29.29 -1.14 -3.36
N ALA A 29 30.60 -0.94 -3.19
CA ALA A 29 31.14 -0.33 -1.99
C ALA A 29 30.61 1.09 -1.77
N GLN A 30 30.50 1.89 -2.84
CA GLN A 30 29.93 3.24 -2.77
C GLN A 30 28.46 3.23 -2.37
N LEU A 31 27.64 2.33 -2.91
CA LEU A 31 26.23 2.18 -2.51
C LEU A 31 26.09 1.89 -1.02
N ARG A 32 26.90 0.96 -0.50
CA ARG A 32 26.87 0.58 0.92
C ARG A 32 27.28 1.73 1.84
N LEU A 33 28.25 2.56 1.43
CA LEU A 33 28.61 3.78 2.16
C LEU A 33 27.46 4.80 2.24
N HIS A 34 26.54 4.79 1.27
CA HIS A 34 25.33 5.62 1.28
C HIS A 34 24.14 4.95 1.97
N GLY A 35 24.36 3.83 2.66
CA GLY A 35 23.32 3.11 3.40
C GLY A 35 22.36 2.30 2.53
N ILE A 36 22.72 2.02 1.27
CA ILE A 36 21.96 1.14 0.39
C ILE A 36 22.50 -0.29 0.55
N ALA A 37 21.64 -1.22 0.96
CA ALA A 37 22.02 -2.62 1.07
C ALA A 37 22.18 -3.25 -0.32
N VAL A 38 23.23 -4.04 -0.52
CA VAL A 38 23.43 -4.76 -1.79
C VAL A 38 23.32 -6.25 -1.53
N VAL A 39 22.39 -6.90 -2.22
CA VAL A 39 22.10 -8.32 -2.14
C VAL A 39 22.48 -8.98 -3.47
N LEU A 40 23.28 -10.04 -3.41
CA LEU A 40 23.54 -10.85 -4.59
C LEU A 40 22.46 -11.94 -4.72
N ALA A 41 21.86 -12.12 -5.88
CA ALA A 41 20.95 -13.22 -6.18
C ALA A 41 21.55 -14.09 -7.29
N THR A 42 21.70 -15.39 -7.09
CA THR A 42 22.35 -16.26 -8.08
C THR A 42 21.78 -17.68 -8.05
N GLY A 43 21.82 -18.34 -9.21
CA GLY A 43 21.54 -19.77 -9.32
C GLY A 43 22.70 -20.65 -8.83
N ARG A 44 23.90 -20.08 -8.66
CA ARG A 44 25.09 -20.83 -8.23
C ARG A 44 24.93 -21.37 -6.82
N ARG A 45 25.55 -22.54 -6.58
CA ARG A 45 25.83 -23.03 -5.23
C ARG A 45 26.84 -22.11 -4.56
N LEU A 46 26.70 -21.90 -3.25
CA LEU A 46 27.56 -21.00 -2.49
C LEU A 46 29.06 -21.38 -2.58
N PRO A 47 29.47 -22.67 -2.46
CA PRO A 47 30.88 -23.05 -2.58
C PRO A 47 31.48 -22.73 -3.96
N ASP A 48 30.70 -22.84 -5.03
CA ASP A 48 31.18 -22.56 -6.38
C ASP A 48 31.27 -21.07 -6.66
N LEU A 49 30.34 -20.29 -6.12
CA LEU A 49 30.42 -18.83 -6.12
C LEU A 49 31.69 -18.37 -5.39
N THR A 50 31.97 -18.87 -4.18
CA THR A 50 33.16 -18.48 -3.42
C THR A 50 34.47 -18.81 -4.16
N LYS A 51 34.54 -19.93 -4.87
CA LYS A 51 35.72 -20.30 -5.67
C LYS A 51 36.03 -19.28 -6.78
N VAL A 52 35.01 -18.72 -7.43
CA VAL A 52 35.20 -17.83 -8.59
C VAL A 52 35.21 -16.35 -8.19
N ALA A 53 34.32 -15.94 -7.27
CA ALA A 53 34.15 -14.54 -6.86
C ALA A 53 35.14 -14.13 -5.76
N GLY A 54 35.76 -15.11 -5.09
CA GLY A 54 36.63 -14.90 -3.94
C GLY A 54 35.85 -14.39 -2.74
N ASN A 55 36.30 -13.27 -2.17
CA ASN A 55 35.65 -12.65 -1.01
C ASN A 55 34.29 -12.01 -1.39
N LEU A 56 33.25 -12.42 -0.67
CA LEU A 56 31.86 -12.01 -0.84
C LEU A 56 31.40 -10.93 0.16
N GLU A 57 32.29 -10.44 1.03
CA GLU A 57 32.00 -9.38 2.02
C GLU A 57 31.57 -8.04 1.41
N CYS A 58 31.73 -7.85 0.09
CA CYS A 58 31.19 -6.68 -0.59
C CYS A 58 29.65 -6.65 -0.60
N PHE A 59 28.97 -7.78 -0.37
CA PHE A 59 27.51 -7.87 -0.28
C PHE A 59 27.03 -7.89 1.18
N ASN A 60 25.85 -7.32 1.44
CA ASN A 60 25.18 -7.44 2.74
C ASN A 60 24.62 -8.85 2.95
N ALA A 61 24.16 -9.49 1.87
CA ALA A 61 23.62 -10.83 1.87
C ALA A 61 23.69 -11.45 0.48
N ILE A 62 23.58 -12.77 0.43
CA ILE A 62 23.59 -13.57 -0.78
C ILE A 62 22.40 -14.51 -0.75
N VAL A 63 21.68 -14.53 -1.86
CA VAL A 63 20.60 -15.45 -2.18
C VAL A 63 21.16 -16.41 -3.23
N ALA A 64 21.63 -17.57 -2.79
CA ALA A 64 22.21 -18.61 -3.62
C ALA A 64 21.17 -19.71 -3.95
N GLU A 65 21.53 -20.60 -4.87
CA GLU A 65 20.69 -21.73 -5.29
C GLU A 65 19.27 -21.31 -5.69
N ASN A 66 19.16 -20.24 -6.48
CA ASN A 66 17.90 -19.65 -6.96
C ASN A 66 16.90 -19.28 -5.85
N GLY A 67 17.40 -18.91 -4.67
CA GLY A 67 16.53 -18.54 -3.55
C GLY A 67 16.61 -19.47 -2.36
N ALA A 68 17.04 -20.72 -2.54
CA ALA A 68 16.95 -21.72 -1.48
C ALA A 68 17.96 -21.53 -0.36
N VAL A 69 19.06 -20.82 -0.61
CA VAL A 69 20.15 -20.64 0.35
C VAL A 69 20.38 -19.15 0.58
N LEU A 70 20.39 -18.76 1.86
CA LEU A 70 20.67 -17.40 2.31
C LEU A 70 22.00 -17.40 3.05
N TYR A 71 22.90 -16.49 2.68
CA TYR A 71 24.19 -16.32 3.33
C TYR A 71 24.44 -14.86 3.68
N PHE A 72 24.87 -14.61 4.92
CA PHE A 72 25.18 -13.27 5.43
C PHE A 72 26.68 -13.18 5.72
N PRO A 73 27.50 -12.61 4.81
CA PRO A 73 28.96 -12.64 4.91
C PRO A 73 29.51 -12.12 6.25
N GLU A 74 28.97 -11.01 6.76
CA GLU A 74 29.42 -10.37 8.00
C GLU A 74 29.29 -11.28 9.23
N SER A 75 28.21 -12.07 9.30
CA SER A 75 27.95 -12.98 10.42
C SER A 75 28.33 -14.42 10.12
N GLN A 76 28.74 -14.72 8.88
CA GLN A 76 28.91 -16.06 8.32
C GLN A 76 27.68 -16.97 8.49
N ARG A 77 26.49 -16.38 8.68
CA ARG A 77 25.27 -17.14 8.87
C ARG A 77 24.83 -17.75 7.55
N HIS A 78 24.71 -19.07 7.55
CA HIS A 78 24.15 -19.88 6.47
C HIS A 78 22.73 -20.34 6.84
N THR A 79 21.76 -20.18 5.95
CA THR A 79 20.38 -20.58 6.21
C THR A 79 19.75 -21.14 4.94
N VAL A 80 19.31 -22.39 4.99
CA VAL A 80 18.58 -23.04 3.90
C VAL A 80 17.09 -22.85 4.17
N ILE A 81 16.38 -22.25 3.21
CA ILE A 81 14.91 -22.10 3.27
C ILE A 81 14.17 -23.17 2.47
N GLY A 82 14.87 -23.85 1.55
CA GLY A 82 14.35 -25.00 0.81
C GLY A 82 14.55 -26.33 1.53
N HIS A 83 14.22 -27.41 0.83
CA HIS A 83 14.47 -28.78 1.28
C HIS A 83 15.66 -29.38 0.56
N ALA A 84 16.40 -30.26 1.27
CA ALA A 84 17.48 -31.01 0.66
C ALA A 84 16.97 -31.89 -0.50
N PRO A 85 17.77 -32.08 -1.56
CA PRO A 85 17.38 -32.94 -2.66
C PRO A 85 17.03 -34.37 -2.17
N PRO A 86 15.91 -34.96 -2.62
CA PRO A 86 15.50 -36.28 -2.17
C PRO A 86 16.59 -37.35 -2.47
N PRO A 87 16.98 -38.19 -1.50
CA PRO A 87 18.04 -39.20 -1.72
C PRO A 87 17.75 -40.14 -2.90
N GLN A 88 16.49 -40.57 -3.04
CA GLN A 88 16.03 -41.41 -4.16
C GLN A 88 16.20 -40.73 -5.53
N PHE A 89 16.09 -39.41 -5.59
CA PHE A 89 16.34 -38.66 -6.82
C PHE A 89 17.83 -38.68 -7.17
N ILE A 90 18.69 -38.45 -6.18
CA ILE A 90 20.14 -38.48 -6.35
C ILE A 90 20.61 -39.88 -6.81
N GLU A 91 20.07 -40.94 -6.20
CA GLU A 91 20.34 -42.31 -6.61
C GLU A 91 19.87 -42.60 -8.04
N GLY A 92 18.66 -42.14 -8.40
CA GLY A 92 18.14 -42.24 -9.76
C GLY A 92 19.02 -41.52 -10.79
N MET A 93 19.48 -40.31 -10.47
CA MET A 93 20.40 -39.55 -11.33
C MET A 93 21.72 -40.29 -11.56
N ARG A 94 22.30 -40.90 -10.50
CA ARG A 94 23.49 -41.76 -10.64
C ARG A 94 23.22 -42.99 -11.49
N GLY A 95 22.06 -43.63 -11.31
CA GLY A 95 21.65 -44.80 -12.09
C GLY A 95 21.50 -44.52 -13.59
N LEU A 96 21.17 -43.28 -13.96
CA LEU A 96 21.13 -42.82 -15.35
C LEU A 96 22.51 -42.49 -15.94
N GLY A 97 23.58 -42.52 -15.14
CA GLY A 97 24.93 -42.15 -15.57
C GLY A 97 25.08 -40.67 -15.94
N ILE A 98 24.20 -39.81 -15.41
CA ILE A 98 24.24 -38.36 -15.65
C ILE A 98 25.27 -37.74 -14.70
N GLU A 99 26.11 -36.83 -15.21
CA GLU A 99 26.95 -36.00 -14.36
C GLU A 99 26.12 -34.85 -13.78
N PHE A 100 26.16 -34.68 -12.45
CA PHE A 100 25.40 -33.64 -11.78
C PHE A 100 26.12 -33.15 -10.52
N ALA A 101 25.76 -31.94 -10.10
CA ALA A 101 26.21 -31.29 -8.91
C ALA A 101 25.05 -31.19 -7.90
N VAL A 102 25.32 -31.45 -6.62
CA VAL A 102 24.33 -31.34 -5.54
C VAL A 102 24.70 -30.15 -4.65
N GLY A 103 23.76 -29.24 -4.46
CA GLY A 103 23.81 -28.16 -3.47
C GLY A 103 23.02 -28.52 -2.21
N ASP A 104 22.78 -27.52 -1.36
CA ASP A 104 21.98 -27.72 -0.15
C ASP A 104 20.51 -27.99 -0.46
N SER A 105 19.99 -27.44 -1.56
CA SER A 105 18.61 -27.61 -2.01
C SER A 105 18.46 -27.79 -3.52
N VAL A 106 19.45 -27.38 -4.31
CA VAL A 106 19.46 -27.55 -5.78
C VAL A 106 20.22 -28.80 -6.22
N VAL A 107 19.78 -29.40 -7.32
CA VAL A 107 20.61 -30.32 -8.12
C VAL A 107 20.79 -29.72 -9.50
N GLU A 108 22.02 -29.64 -9.98
CA GLU A 108 22.37 -29.01 -11.25
C GLU A 108 22.98 -30.04 -12.21
N THR A 109 22.58 -30.01 -13.48
CA THR A 109 23.18 -30.81 -14.56
C THR A 109 23.16 -30.03 -15.88
N ASP A 110 23.70 -30.61 -16.94
CA ASP A 110 23.62 -30.03 -18.28
C ASP A 110 22.17 -30.09 -18.82
N ALA A 111 21.74 -29.01 -19.48
CA ALA A 111 20.38 -28.90 -20.03
C ALA A 111 20.04 -30.00 -21.06
N VAL A 112 21.02 -30.64 -21.69
CA VAL A 112 20.78 -31.77 -22.60
C VAL A 112 20.08 -32.96 -21.92
N HIS A 113 20.17 -33.07 -20.59
CA HIS A 113 19.55 -34.15 -19.84
C HIS A 113 18.10 -33.89 -19.42
N ALA A 114 17.51 -32.76 -19.78
CA ALA A 114 16.18 -32.33 -19.30
C ALA A 114 15.07 -33.38 -19.44
N LEU A 115 14.98 -34.06 -20.59
CA LEU A 115 13.94 -35.08 -20.80
C LEU A 115 14.14 -36.31 -19.91
N SER A 116 15.39 -36.74 -19.69
CA SER A 116 15.71 -37.88 -18.83
C SER A 116 15.40 -37.55 -17.37
N VAL A 117 15.78 -36.34 -16.93
CA VAL A 117 15.49 -35.83 -15.59
C VAL A 117 13.99 -35.72 -15.35
N LEU A 118 13.23 -35.16 -16.30
CA LEU A 118 11.78 -35.03 -16.19
C LEU A 118 11.09 -36.40 -16.03
N ARG A 119 11.52 -37.40 -16.82
CA ARG A 119 11.02 -38.77 -16.69
C ARG A 119 11.34 -39.37 -15.32
N LEU A 120 12.55 -39.12 -14.81
CA LEU A 120 12.95 -39.59 -13.48
C LEU A 120 12.08 -38.96 -12.38
N ILE A 121 11.92 -37.64 -12.40
CA ILE A 121 11.05 -36.90 -11.46
C ILE A 121 9.63 -37.49 -11.47
N HIS A 122 9.08 -37.72 -12.66
CA HIS A 122 7.75 -38.30 -12.83
C HIS A 122 7.67 -39.73 -12.27
N SER A 123 8.65 -40.58 -12.59
CA SER A 123 8.66 -41.98 -12.13
C SER A 123 8.80 -42.12 -10.62
N LEU A 124 9.41 -41.14 -9.95
CA LEU A 124 9.58 -41.09 -8.51
C LEU A 124 8.46 -40.28 -7.82
N GLU A 125 7.51 -39.76 -8.58
CA GLU A 125 6.40 -38.90 -8.10
C GLU A 125 6.88 -37.72 -7.24
N LEU A 126 8.03 -37.14 -7.59
CA LEU A 126 8.64 -36.07 -6.82
C LEU A 126 8.10 -34.70 -7.24
N PRO A 127 7.85 -33.78 -6.30
CA PRO A 127 7.35 -32.44 -6.60
C PRO A 127 8.49 -31.47 -6.98
N LEU A 128 9.48 -31.92 -7.76
CA LEU A 128 10.61 -31.09 -8.16
C LEU A 128 10.27 -30.24 -9.39
N MET A 129 10.67 -28.97 -9.38
CA MET A 129 10.57 -28.06 -10.51
C MET A 129 11.87 -28.02 -11.30
N LEU A 130 11.76 -27.83 -12.61
CA LEU A 130 12.89 -27.61 -13.52
C LEU A 130 13.03 -26.13 -13.83
N ALA A 131 14.22 -25.59 -13.62
CA ALA A 131 14.60 -24.23 -14.01
C ALA A 131 15.79 -24.29 -14.97
N PHE A 132 15.72 -23.52 -16.06
CA PHE A 132 16.82 -23.36 -16.99
C PHE A 132 17.62 -22.10 -16.65
N ASN A 133 18.94 -22.23 -16.67
CA ASN A 133 19.84 -21.09 -16.60
C ASN A 133 20.91 -21.26 -17.68
N ARG A 134 20.70 -20.63 -18.84
CA ARG A 134 21.53 -20.79 -20.04
C ARG A 134 21.67 -22.28 -20.41
N GLY A 135 22.89 -22.83 -20.38
CA GLY A 135 23.15 -24.24 -20.70
C GLY A 135 22.94 -25.22 -19.54
N ARG A 136 22.46 -24.76 -18.38
CA ARG A 136 22.30 -25.58 -17.18
C ARG A 136 20.83 -25.82 -16.85
N LEU A 137 20.56 -27.01 -16.33
CA LEU A 137 19.28 -27.41 -15.77
C LEU A 137 19.41 -27.54 -14.26
N MET A 138 18.49 -26.90 -13.54
CA MET A 138 18.43 -26.89 -12.09
C MET A 138 17.12 -27.55 -11.65
N MET A 139 17.21 -28.47 -10.69
CA MET A 139 16.09 -29.15 -10.05
C MET A 139 15.95 -28.60 -8.64
N LEU A 140 14.78 -28.04 -8.34
CA LEU A 140 14.50 -27.31 -7.11
C LEU A 140 13.18 -27.78 -6.47
N PRO A 141 13.03 -27.66 -5.15
CA PRO A 141 11.73 -27.79 -4.50
C PRO A 141 10.71 -26.77 -5.02
N PRO A 142 9.41 -27.04 -4.92
CA PRO A 142 8.38 -26.10 -5.31
C PRO A 142 8.39 -24.88 -4.38
N GLY A 143 8.10 -23.70 -4.91
CA GLY A 143 8.06 -22.46 -4.12
C GLY A 143 9.42 -21.81 -3.82
N ILE A 144 10.51 -22.33 -4.40
CA ILE A 144 11.82 -21.66 -4.39
C ILE A 144 11.96 -20.75 -5.61
N ALA A 145 12.31 -19.50 -5.37
CA ALA A 145 12.60 -18.50 -6.41
C ALA A 145 13.53 -17.41 -5.85
N LYS A 146 14.25 -16.69 -6.73
CA LYS A 146 15.19 -15.62 -6.31
C LYS A 146 14.45 -14.54 -5.54
N SER A 147 13.24 -14.19 -5.98
CA SER A 147 12.31 -13.28 -5.31
C SER A 147 11.98 -13.68 -3.86
N ILE A 148 11.72 -14.96 -3.60
CA ILE A 148 11.40 -15.47 -2.25
C ILE A 148 12.62 -15.37 -1.34
N GLY A 149 13.79 -15.78 -1.83
CA GLY A 149 15.04 -15.65 -1.08
C GLY A 149 15.39 -14.19 -0.79
N LEU A 150 15.22 -13.30 -1.79
CA LEU A 150 15.41 -11.86 -1.64
C LEU A 150 14.46 -11.28 -0.59
N SER A 151 13.17 -11.58 -0.68
CA SER A 151 12.17 -11.12 0.30
C SER A 151 12.59 -11.51 1.73
N ARG A 152 13.01 -12.76 1.94
CA ARG A 152 13.47 -13.23 3.27
C ARG A 152 14.72 -12.52 3.76
N VAL A 153 15.67 -12.25 2.86
CA VAL A 153 16.87 -11.45 3.17
C VAL A 153 16.50 -10.03 3.55
N LEU A 154 15.66 -9.35 2.76
CA LEU A 154 15.24 -7.98 3.01
C LEU A 154 14.48 -7.87 4.34
N SER A 155 13.56 -8.79 4.65
CA SER A 155 12.90 -8.85 5.96
C SER A 155 13.91 -9.00 7.11
N THR A 156 14.94 -9.83 6.93
CA THR A 156 16.01 -10.01 7.93
C THR A 156 16.80 -8.71 8.14
N LEU A 157 17.01 -7.94 7.07
CA LEU A 157 17.65 -6.63 7.08
C LEU A 157 16.70 -5.48 7.49
N ARG A 158 15.41 -5.78 7.76
CA ARG A 158 14.35 -4.78 8.02
C ARG A 158 14.16 -3.78 6.89
N LEU A 159 14.24 -4.27 5.66
CA LEU A 159 14.05 -3.52 4.43
C LEU A 159 12.81 -4.05 3.69
N SER A 160 12.14 -3.17 2.98
CA SER A 160 11.01 -3.53 2.12
C SER A 160 11.47 -3.91 0.73
N ILE A 161 10.79 -4.87 0.11
CA ILE A 161 10.93 -5.14 -1.33
C ILE A 161 10.49 -3.91 -2.17
N HIS A 162 9.58 -3.08 -1.64
CA HIS A 162 9.14 -1.83 -2.25
C HIS A 162 10.16 -0.67 -2.12
N ASN A 163 11.26 -0.88 -1.38
CA ASN A 163 12.41 0.01 -1.37
C ASN A 163 13.60 -0.60 -2.13
N ALA A 164 13.38 -1.67 -2.91
CA ALA A 164 14.42 -2.40 -3.60
C ALA A 164 14.37 -2.20 -5.13
N LEU A 165 15.54 -2.25 -5.75
CA LEU A 165 15.74 -2.33 -7.20
C LEU A 165 16.44 -3.64 -7.53
N ALA A 166 16.06 -4.32 -8.62
CA ALA A 166 16.74 -5.52 -9.11
C ALA A 166 17.40 -5.28 -10.47
N ILE A 167 18.58 -5.87 -10.69
CA ILE A 167 19.27 -5.88 -12.00
C ILE A 167 19.53 -7.32 -12.41
N GLY A 168 19.15 -7.70 -13.63
CA GLY A 168 19.36 -9.04 -14.20
C GLY A 168 19.60 -9.04 -15.70
N ASP A 169 19.94 -10.21 -16.24
CA ASP A 169 20.22 -10.40 -17.67
C ASP A 169 19.51 -11.60 -18.29
N ALA A 170 19.01 -12.55 -17.49
CA ALA A 170 18.56 -13.85 -17.99
C ALA A 170 17.09 -14.15 -17.70
N GLU A 171 16.59 -15.23 -18.30
CA GLU A 171 15.18 -15.66 -18.18
C GLU A 171 14.76 -16.01 -16.75
N ASN A 172 15.70 -16.46 -15.91
CA ASN A 172 15.46 -16.76 -14.50
C ASN A 172 15.51 -15.52 -13.59
N ASP A 173 15.66 -14.31 -14.16
CA ASP A 173 15.59 -13.04 -13.41
C ASP A 173 14.22 -12.36 -13.49
N HIS A 174 13.27 -12.94 -14.24
CA HIS A 174 11.91 -12.37 -14.37
C HIS A 174 11.24 -12.20 -12.99
N ASP A 175 11.29 -13.22 -12.13
CA ASP A 175 10.69 -13.15 -10.81
C ASP A 175 11.42 -12.15 -9.89
N LEU A 176 12.74 -12.04 -10.02
CA LEU A 176 13.57 -11.10 -9.27
C LEU A 176 13.22 -9.65 -9.63
N LEU A 177 13.15 -9.33 -10.92
CA LEU A 177 12.74 -8.01 -11.41
C LEU A 177 11.31 -7.69 -11.00
N ASP A 178 10.38 -8.65 -11.07
CA ASP A 178 8.97 -8.50 -10.70
C ASP A 178 8.70 -8.26 -9.21
N ALA A 179 9.48 -8.90 -8.35
CA ALA A 179 9.34 -8.68 -6.92
C ALA A 179 9.71 -7.25 -6.51
N CYS A 180 10.83 -6.72 -7.01
CA CYS A 180 11.36 -5.41 -6.62
C CYS A 180 10.47 -4.24 -7.03
N GLU A 181 10.63 -3.11 -6.35
CA GLU A 181 9.95 -1.88 -6.74
C GLU A 181 10.39 -1.45 -8.12
N VAL A 182 11.66 -1.55 -8.49
CA VAL A 182 12.16 -1.26 -9.85
C VAL A 182 12.92 -2.47 -10.38
N GLY A 183 12.56 -2.94 -11.56
CA GLY A 183 13.25 -4.02 -12.26
C GLY A 183 14.04 -3.48 -13.45
N VAL A 184 15.32 -3.80 -13.52
CA VAL A 184 16.26 -3.29 -14.52
C VAL A 184 16.88 -4.44 -15.29
N ALA A 185 16.83 -4.39 -16.61
CA ALA A 185 17.51 -5.34 -17.47
C ALA A 185 18.79 -4.72 -18.05
N VAL A 186 19.78 -5.56 -18.36
CA VAL A 186 20.96 -5.12 -19.11
C VAL A 186 20.75 -5.28 -20.62
N GLU A 187 21.28 -4.36 -21.43
CA GLU A 187 21.06 -4.35 -22.88
C GLU A 187 21.59 -5.60 -23.59
N TRP A 188 22.69 -6.19 -23.11
CA TRP A 188 23.29 -7.40 -23.67
C TRP A 188 22.61 -8.70 -23.18
N GLY A 189 21.60 -8.59 -22.31
CA GLY A 189 20.83 -9.71 -21.78
C GLY A 189 19.68 -10.16 -22.68
N SER A 190 18.81 -10.98 -22.12
CA SER A 190 17.62 -11.54 -22.76
C SER A 190 16.70 -10.44 -23.30
N ALA A 191 16.31 -10.57 -24.56
CA ALA A 191 15.33 -9.68 -25.18
C ALA A 191 13.98 -9.72 -24.44
N ALA A 192 13.56 -10.90 -23.98
CA ALA A 192 12.31 -11.07 -23.25
C ALA A 192 12.33 -10.33 -21.90
N LEU A 193 13.46 -10.37 -21.19
CA LEU A 193 13.62 -9.66 -19.91
C LEU A 193 13.60 -8.13 -20.12
N ARG A 194 14.30 -7.63 -21.15
CA ARG A 194 14.31 -6.20 -21.49
C ARG A 194 12.93 -5.63 -21.80
N THR A 195 12.04 -6.41 -22.42
CA THR A 195 10.67 -5.96 -22.74
C THR A 195 9.81 -5.73 -21.51
N VAL A 196 10.07 -6.43 -20.40
CA VAL A 196 9.27 -6.34 -19.17
C VAL A 196 9.93 -5.51 -18.06
N ALA A 197 11.18 -5.10 -18.24
CA ALA A 197 11.90 -4.28 -17.28
C ALA A 197 11.37 -2.84 -17.26
N ASP A 198 11.42 -2.20 -16.09
CA ASP A 198 11.11 -0.77 -15.95
C ASP A 198 12.21 0.08 -16.61
N GLU A 199 13.47 -0.36 -16.54
CA GLU A 199 14.62 0.33 -17.13
C GLU A 199 15.57 -0.64 -17.84
N VAL A 200 16.33 -0.13 -18.82
CA VAL A 200 17.38 -0.90 -19.49
C VAL A 200 18.71 -0.17 -19.38
N ILE A 201 19.74 -0.85 -18.88
CA ILE A 201 21.12 -0.32 -18.82
C ILE A 201 21.76 -0.51 -20.19
N PRO A 202 22.09 0.58 -20.91
CA PRO A 202 22.75 0.47 -22.21
C PRO A 202 24.20 0.00 -22.05
N GLY A 203 24.69 -0.77 -23.02
CA GLY A 203 26.08 -1.26 -23.04
C GLY A 203 26.24 -2.65 -23.63
N SER A 204 27.46 -3.18 -23.52
CA SER A 204 27.85 -4.48 -24.08
C SER A 204 28.38 -5.47 -23.05
N GLY A 205 28.36 -5.13 -21.76
CA GLY A 205 28.82 -6.02 -20.70
C GLY A 205 28.82 -5.39 -19.30
N PRO A 206 29.21 -6.17 -18.27
CA PRO A 206 29.05 -5.81 -16.85
C PRO A 206 29.66 -4.49 -16.40
N SER A 207 30.70 -3.99 -17.06
CA SER A 207 31.31 -2.70 -16.74
C SER A 207 30.32 -1.53 -16.86
N ALA A 208 29.26 -1.67 -17.68
CA ALA A 208 28.18 -0.68 -17.81
C ALA A 208 27.25 -0.62 -16.59
N VAL A 209 27.24 -1.65 -15.73
CA VAL A 209 26.45 -1.64 -14.48
C VAL A 209 27.05 -0.66 -13.47
N ALA A 210 28.38 -0.53 -13.43
CA ALA A 210 29.06 0.36 -12.47
C ALA A 210 28.62 1.83 -12.53
N PRO A 211 28.59 2.53 -13.69
CA PRO A 211 28.10 3.91 -13.75
C PRO A 211 26.62 4.04 -13.38
N TYR A 212 25.79 3.03 -13.69
CA TYR A 212 24.39 3.01 -13.28
C TYR A 212 24.27 2.98 -11.75
N LEU A 213 24.96 2.06 -11.07
CA LEU A 213 24.99 1.97 -9.61
C LEU A 213 25.51 3.26 -8.96
N ARG A 214 26.52 3.92 -9.54
CA ARG A 214 27.01 5.22 -9.06
C ARG A 214 26.02 6.37 -9.30
N GLY A 215 25.10 6.23 -10.26
CA GLY A 215 24.01 7.18 -10.47
C GLY A 215 23.00 7.13 -9.31
N LEU A 216 22.70 5.93 -8.81
CA LEU A 216 21.74 5.70 -7.73
C LEU A 216 22.13 6.40 -6.41
N THR A 217 23.42 6.62 -6.14
CA THR A 217 23.85 7.36 -4.95
C THR A 217 23.49 8.84 -4.99
N LYS A 218 23.27 9.41 -6.18
CA LYS A 218 22.87 10.81 -6.38
C LYS A 218 21.37 11.00 -6.26
N GLN A 219 20.59 9.95 -6.46
CA GLN A 219 19.13 9.97 -6.46
C GLN A 219 18.60 8.83 -5.59
N LEU A 220 18.47 9.09 -4.29
CA LEU A 220 17.92 8.13 -3.33
C LEU A 220 16.40 7.97 -3.47
N ARG A 221 15.74 8.78 -4.30
CA ARG A 221 14.31 8.67 -4.61
C ARG A 221 14.11 7.73 -5.79
N LEU A 222 13.32 6.69 -5.59
CA LEU A 222 12.69 5.95 -6.68
C LEU A 222 11.66 6.87 -7.35
N SER A 223 12.02 7.40 -8.52
CA SER A 223 11.22 8.38 -9.26
C SER A 223 10.01 7.72 -9.94
N ALA A 224 9.06 8.56 -10.33
CA ALA A 224 7.75 8.15 -10.81
C ALA A 224 7.55 8.41 -12.31
N SER A 225 8.61 8.78 -13.03
CA SER A 225 8.52 9.43 -14.35
C SER A 225 7.87 8.60 -15.46
N GLN A 226 7.55 7.34 -15.19
CA GLN A 226 6.84 6.45 -16.11
C GLN A 226 5.81 5.64 -15.30
N MET A 227 4.67 5.29 -15.93
CA MET A 227 3.77 4.27 -15.40
C MET A 227 4.55 2.97 -15.17
N GLY A 228 4.98 2.75 -13.93
CA GLY A 228 5.58 1.50 -13.51
C GLY A 228 4.57 0.37 -13.49
N ARG A 229 5.04 -0.86 -13.32
CA ARG A 229 4.19 -2.08 -13.29
C ARG A 229 3.13 -2.05 -12.19
N ARG A 230 3.38 -1.31 -11.10
CA ARG A 230 2.51 -1.22 -9.93
C ARG A 230 1.62 0.03 -9.97
N HIS A 231 0.31 -0.21 -9.97
CA HIS A 231 -0.70 0.84 -10.08
C HIS A 231 -1.85 0.60 -9.09
N LEU A 232 -2.56 1.68 -8.79
CA LEU A 232 -3.81 1.65 -8.03
C LEU A 232 -4.96 1.84 -8.99
N GLN A 233 -5.96 0.96 -8.91
CA GLN A 233 -7.18 1.07 -9.70
C GLN A 233 -8.19 1.94 -8.96
N LEU A 234 -8.35 3.18 -9.42
CA LEU A 234 -9.23 4.16 -8.76
C LEU A 234 -10.70 3.94 -9.11
N GLY A 235 -10.98 3.39 -10.28
CA GLY A 235 -12.34 3.27 -10.80
C GLY A 235 -12.38 3.11 -12.32
N HIS A 236 -13.53 3.46 -12.91
CA HIS A 236 -13.75 3.38 -14.35
C HIS A 236 -14.40 4.65 -14.89
N GLN A 237 -14.03 5.06 -16.11
CA GLN A 237 -14.75 6.11 -16.83
C GLN A 237 -16.11 5.59 -17.34
N LEU A 238 -16.95 6.48 -17.85
CA LEU A 238 -18.28 6.13 -18.38
C LEU A 238 -18.23 5.14 -19.55
N ASP A 239 -17.12 5.11 -20.30
CA ASP A 239 -16.88 4.15 -21.40
C ASP A 239 -16.37 2.78 -20.91
N GLY A 240 -16.22 2.60 -19.59
CA GLY A 240 -15.70 1.38 -18.98
C GLY A 240 -14.17 1.29 -18.94
N SER A 241 -13.44 2.27 -19.46
CA SER A 241 -11.97 2.28 -19.36
C SER A 241 -11.50 2.46 -17.91
N PRO A 242 -10.48 1.73 -17.46
CA PRO A 242 -9.99 1.87 -16.09
C PRO A 242 -9.26 3.20 -15.91
N VAL A 243 -9.42 3.79 -14.73
CA VAL A 243 -8.58 4.90 -14.26
C VAL A 243 -7.62 4.37 -13.22
N GLN A 244 -6.32 4.48 -13.53
CA GLN A 244 -5.24 3.95 -12.74
C GLN A 244 -4.17 5.04 -12.54
N ILE A 245 -3.46 4.97 -11.42
CA ILE A 245 -2.31 5.84 -11.13
C ILE A 245 -1.13 5.02 -10.64
N ALA A 246 0.08 5.42 -10.99
CA ALA A 246 1.30 4.79 -10.49
C ALA A 246 1.47 5.02 -8.98
N ILE A 247 1.98 4.02 -8.26
CA ILE A 247 2.21 4.11 -6.81
C ILE A 247 3.48 4.91 -6.48
N ARG A 248 4.55 4.66 -7.26
CA ARG A 248 5.92 5.09 -6.99
C ARG A 248 6.03 6.60 -6.86
N GLY A 249 6.66 7.08 -5.78
CA GLY A 249 7.21 8.44 -5.74
C GLY A 249 6.24 9.60 -5.99
N ARG A 250 4.93 9.42 -5.80
CA ARG A 250 3.92 10.48 -5.94
C ARG A 250 3.43 11.00 -4.58
N THR A 251 3.22 12.31 -4.48
CA THR A 251 2.33 12.90 -3.48
C THR A 251 0.94 13.02 -4.10
N VAL A 252 -0.07 12.66 -3.32
CA VAL A 252 -1.46 12.61 -3.78
C VAL A 252 -2.27 13.62 -2.96
N ILE A 253 -3.04 14.47 -3.63
CA ILE A 253 -4.06 15.30 -2.98
C ILE A 253 -5.44 14.77 -3.35
N ILE A 254 -6.29 14.56 -2.35
CA ILE A 254 -7.71 14.22 -2.51
C ILE A 254 -8.53 15.37 -1.94
N ALA A 255 -9.13 16.16 -2.83
CA ALA A 255 -9.89 17.36 -2.50
C ALA A 255 -11.40 17.21 -2.73
N GLY A 256 -12.20 18.08 -2.10
CA GLY A 256 -13.65 18.16 -2.27
C GLY A 256 -14.41 18.46 -0.98
N GLU A 257 -15.71 18.68 -1.06
CA GLU A 257 -16.53 19.15 0.06
C GLU A 257 -16.83 18.05 1.09
N PRO A 258 -17.14 18.37 2.36
CA PRO A 258 -17.50 17.35 3.35
C PRO A 258 -18.68 16.46 2.89
N GLY A 259 -18.45 15.16 2.76
CA GLY A 259 -19.47 14.18 2.35
C GLY A 259 -19.55 13.90 0.85
N SER A 260 -18.64 14.46 0.07
CA SER A 260 -18.50 14.21 -1.37
C SER A 260 -17.93 12.84 -1.76
N GLY A 261 -17.42 12.06 -0.80
CA GLY A 261 -16.74 10.78 -1.06
C GLY A 261 -15.21 10.80 -0.90
N LYS A 262 -14.60 11.89 -0.44
CA LYS A 262 -13.13 11.98 -0.19
C LYS A 262 -12.55 10.83 0.63
N SER A 263 -13.04 10.62 1.86
CA SER A 263 -12.55 9.57 2.76
C SER A 263 -12.77 8.16 2.19
N TRP A 264 -13.78 7.99 1.32
CA TRP A 264 -13.97 6.76 0.57
C TRP A 264 -12.84 6.55 -0.46
N LEU A 265 -12.56 7.55 -1.30
CA LEU A 265 -11.49 7.48 -2.28
C LEU A 265 -10.11 7.32 -1.62
N ALA A 266 -9.86 8.04 -0.53
CA ALA A 266 -8.63 7.93 0.25
C ALA A 266 -8.48 6.55 0.90
N GLY A 267 -9.56 6.02 1.48
CA GLY A 267 -9.57 4.67 2.04
C GLY A 267 -9.39 3.58 0.97
N LEU A 268 -9.97 3.74 -0.23
CA LEU A 268 -9.73 2.85 -1.38
C LEU A 268 -8.25 2.84 -1.78
N HIS A 269 -7.62 4.01 -1.77
CA HIS A 269 -6.19 4.17 -2.07
C HIS A 269 -5.33 3.45 -1.02
N CYS A 270 -5.61 3.64 0.27
CA CYS A 270 -4.91 2.96 1.36
C CYS A 270 -5.09 1.44 1.32
N GLU A 271 -6.32 0.96 1.12
CA GLU A 271 -6.65 -0.46 1.06
C GLU A 271 -5.82 -1.18 -0.02
N GLN A 272 -5.78 -0.61 -1.22
CA GLN A 272 -5.01 -1.20 -2.31
C GLN A 272 -3.50 -1.18 -2.05
N LEU A 273 -2.97 -0.10 -1.46
CA LEU A 273 -1.56 -0.04 -1.09
C LEU A 273 -1.20 -1.12 -0.05
N ILE A 274 -2.01 -1.27 1.00
CA ILE A 274 -1.81 -2.27 2.05
C ILE A 274 -1.85 -3.68 1.46
N LEU A 275 -2.85 -3.99 0.63
CA LEU A 275 -2.99 -5.29 -0.02
C LEU A 275 -1.87 -5.60 -1.02
N GLN A 276 -1.24 -4.57 -1.59
CA GLN A 276 -0.06 -4.72 -2.44
C GLN A 276 1.26 -4.79 -1.65
N GLY A 277 1.23 -4.76 -0.31
CA GLY A 277 2.41 -4.93 0.55
C GLY A 277 3.10 -3.63 0.98
N TYR A 278 2.49 -2.46 0.72
CA TYR A 278 3.06 -1.19 1.16
C TYR A 278 2.68 -0.89 2.62
N CYS A 279 3.69 -0.69 3.48
CA CYS A 279 3.54 -0.08 4.80
C CYS A 279 3.10 1.39 4.74
N LEU A 280 2.01 1.70 5.45
CA LEU A 280 1.40 3.02 5.58
C LEU A 280 1.42 3.51 7.04
N CYS A 281 1.45 4.83 7.22
CA CYS A 281 1.04 5.48 8.46
C CYS A 281 -0.14 6.41 8.15
N ILE A 282 -1.30 6.12 8.72
CA ILE A 282 -2.56 6.82 8.45
C ILE A 282 -2.89 7.65 9.68
N ILE A 283 -2.85 8.96 9.55
CA ILE A 283 -3.21 9.90 10.59
C ILE A 283 -4.70 10.22 10.41
N ASP A 284 -5.50 9.82 11.39
CA ASP A 284 -6.97 9.86 11.32
C ASP A 284 -7.55 10.74 12.44
N PRO A 285 -7.72 12.05 12.20
CA PRO A 285 -8.27 12.97 13.18
C PRO A 285 -9.75 12.73 13.52
N GLU A 286 -10.50 12.04 12.66
CA GLU A 286 -11.97 11.93 12.76
C GLU A 286 -12.48 10.50 12.93
N GLY A 287 -11.61 9.49 12.80
CA GLY A 287 -11.94 8.07 12.95
C GLY A 287 -12.56 7.44 11.70
N ASP A 288 -12.30 8.00 10.51
CA ASP A 288 -12.87 7.56 9.23
C ASP A 288 -12.17 6.29 8.66
N TYR A 289 -10.94 6.01 9.09
CA TYR A 289 -10.10 4.94 8.55
C TYR A 289 -9.94 3.73 9.50
N LEU A 290 -10.58 3.73 10.67
CA LEU A 290 -10.56 2.62 11.63
C LEU A 290 -10.90 1.27 11.00
N SER A 291 -11.84 1.27 10.04
CA SER A 291 -12.24 0.08 9.29
C SER A 291 -11.12 -0.64 8.53
N LEU A 292 -9.99 0.03 8.28
CA LEU A 292 -8.82 -0.57 7.65
C LEU A 292 -8.13 -1.61 8.55
N GLU A 293 -8.42 -1.64 9.86
CA GLU A 293 -7.93 -2.67 10.78
C GLU A 293 -8.31 -4.09 10.36
N ALA A 294 -9.40 -4.23 9.58
CA ALA A 294 -9.80 -5.52 9.02
C ALA A 294 -8.82 -6.07 7.97
N LEU A 295 -7.89 -5.26 7.46
CA LEU A 295 -6.88 -5.67 6.48
C LEU A 295 -5.67 -6.32 7.17
N PRO A 296 -4.98 -7.25 6.49
CA PRO A 296 -3.80 -7.89 7.04
C PRO A 296 -2.69 -6.87 7.33
N GLY A 297 -2.04 -7.02 8.49
CA GLY A 297 -0.90 -6.18 8.87
C GLY A 297 -1.27 -4.74 9.24
N VAL A 298 -2.54 -4.43 9.52
CA VAL A 298 -2.94 -3.09 10.00
C VAL A 298 -3.13 -3.10 11.51
N VAL A 299 -2.56 -2.10 12.19
CA VAL A 299 -2.71 -1.90 13.63
C VAL A 299 -3.30 -0.52 13.88
N VAL A 300 -4.37 -0.44 14.67
CA VAL A 300 -4.94 0.84 15.14
C VAL A 300 -4.33 1.20 16.50
N MET A 301 -3.95 2.46 16.67
CA MET A 301 -3.43 3.01 17.91
C MET A 301 -4.10 4.36 18.21
N GLY A 302 -4.39 4.64 19.48
CA GLY A 302 -5.09 5.85 19.89
C GLY A 302 -6.58 5.60 20.18
N GLY A 303 -7.42 6.60 19.95
CA GLY A 303 -8.84 6.53 20.24
C GLY A 303 -9.12 6.52 21.75
N SER A 304 -9.45 5.35 22.32
CA SER A 304 -9.67 5.22 23.77
C SER A 304 -8.37 5.31 24.57
N ASP A 305 -7.27 4.92 23.95
CA ASP A 305 -5.94 4.96 24.54
C ASP A 305 -5.20 6.23 24.10
N PRO A 306 -4.15 6.66 24.84
CA PRO A 306 -3.29 7.75 24.39
C PRO A 306 -2.69 7.48 23.00
N PRO A 307 -2.50 8.51 22.16
CA PRO A 307 -1.87 8.34 20.86
C PRO A 307 -0.42 7.83 21.02
N PRO A 308 0.09 7.05 20.05
CA PRO A 308 1.39 6.40 20.18
C PRO A 308 2.53 7.42 20.15
N ARG A 309 3.56 7.18 20.94
CA ARG A 309 4.77 8.02 20.93
C ARG A 309 5.65 7.67 19.73
N ALA A 310 6.51 8.61 19.33
CA ALA A 310 7.53 8.43 18.31
C ALA A 310 8.32 7.09 18.44
N ARG A 311 8.68 6.71 19.68
CA ARG A 311 9.41 5.47 19.96
C ARG A 311 8.59 4.21 19.63
N GLU A 312 7.30 4.21 19.92
CA GLU A 312 6.40 3.07 19.69
C GLU A 312 6.18 2.89 18.18
N LEU A 313 5.92 4.00 17.48
CA LEU A 313 5.87 4.02 16.02
C LEU A 313 7.17 3.52 15.39
N ALA A 314 8.32 3.96 15.91
CA ALA A 314 9.63 3.49 15.46
C ALA A 314 9.95 2.03 15.82
N GLN A 315 9.17 1.38 16.69
CA GLN A 315 9.29 -0.06 16.94
C GLN A 315 8.44 -0.86 15.95
N VAL A 316 7.23 -0.38 15.65
CA VAL A 316 6.30 -1.05 14.75
C VAL A 316 6.71 -0.87 13.29
N LEU A 317 7.07 0.34 12.87
CA LEU A 317 7.50 0.67 11.50
C LEU A 317 8.89 0.09 11.13
N ARG A 318 9.45 -0.79 11.96
CA ARG A 318 10.61 -1.64 11.62
C ARG A 318 10.21 -2.84 10.76
N TYR A 319 8.93 -3.17 10.74
CA TYR A 319 8.36 -4.29 10.02
C TYR A 319 7.68 -3.73 8.76
N PRO A 320 8.24 -3.96 7.55
CA PRO A 320 7.75 -3.39 6.29
C PRO A 320 6.33 -3.81 5.90
N ASP A 321 5.82 -4.86 6.52
CA ASP A 321 4.50 -5.46 6.34
C ASP A 321 3.45 -4.94 7.32
N ILE A 322 3.82 -4.06 8.26
CA ILE A 322 2.89 -3.49 9.23
C ILE A 322 2.57 -2.03 8.87
N SER A 323 1.28 -1.75 8.71
CA SER A 323 0.72 -0.40 8.58
C SER A 323 0.04 0.04 9.88
N ILE A 324 0.03 1.34 10.14
CA ILE A 324 -0.52 1.90 11.38
C ILE A 324 -1.62 2.91 11.03
N VAL A 325 -2.76 2.82 11.74
CA VAL A 325 -3.77 3.87 11.81
C VAL A 325 -3.66 4.54 13.17
N ILE A 326 -3.45 5.85 13.19
CA ILE A 326 -3.38 6.66 14.40
C ILE A 326 -4.72 7.38 14.55
N ASP A 327 -5.56 6.87 15.44
CA ASP A 327 -6.87 7.44 15.77
C ASP A 327 -6.70 8.60 16.76
N LEU A 328 -6.94 9.83 16.28
CA LEU A 328 -6.92 11.04 17.10
C LEU A 328 -8.33 11.57 17.37
N SER A 329 -9.39 10.80 17.04
CA SER A 329 -10.79 11.24 17.09
C SER A 329 -11.27 11.70 18.47
N ARG A 330 -10.62 11.25 19.55
CA ARG A 330 -10.95 11.63 20.93
C ARG A 330 -10.13 12.78 21.50
N LEU A 331 -9.13 13.28 20.76
CA LEU A 331 -8.33 14.42 21.19
C LEU A 331 -8.99 15.75 20.87
N SER A 332 -8.69 16.77 21.68
CA SER A 332 -9.07 18.14 21.35
C SER A 332 -8.30 18.64 20.12
N HIS A 333 -8.80 19.68 19.45
CA HIS A 333 -8.10 20.26 18.30
C HIS A 333 -6.69 20.74 18.65
N GLN A 334 -6.51 21.34 19.82
CA GLN A 334 -5.20 21.80 20.29
C GLN A 334 -4.24 20.63 20.49
N ASP A 335 -4.70 19.56 21.14
CA ASP A 335 -3.85 18.38 21.38
C ASP A 335 -3.47 17.66 20.07
N LYS A 336 -4.39 17.64 19.08
CA LYS A 336 -4.13 17.13 17.72
C LYS A 336 -3.01 17.94 17.05
N ASP A 337 -3.09 19.27 17.09
CA ASP A 337 -2.10 20.16 16.49
C ASP A 337 -0.71 19.97 17.12
N GLU A 338 -0.64 19.94 18.46
CA GLU A 338 0.62 19.75 19.20
C GLU A 338 1.24 18.38 18.87
N TYR A 339 0.44 17.31 18.88
CA TYR A 339 0.91 15.97 18.56
C TYR A 339 1.44 15.86 17.13
N LEU A 340 0.76 16.43 16.14
CA LEU A 340 1.16 16.33 14.73
C LEU A 340 2.40 17.14 14.39
N ARG A 341 2.62 18.28 15.06
CA ARG A 341 3.86 19.07 14.93
C ARG A 341 5.09 18.29 15.40
N GLU A 342 4.95 17.40 16.39
CA GLU A 342 6.03 16.50 16.82
C GLU A 342 6.16 15.27 15.91
N LEU A 343 5.01 14.68 15.52
CA LEU A 343 4.98 13.41 14.80
C LEU A 343 5.48 13.53 13.36
N LEU A 344 5.03 14.52 12.59
CA LEU A 344 5.30 14.60 11.15
C LEU A 344 6.81 14.71 10.83
N PRO A 345 7.60 15.58 11.51
CA PRO A 345 9.06 15.62 11.33
C PRO A 345 9.74 14.30 11.70
N THR A 346 9.25 13.63 12.75
CA THR A 346 9.77 12.33 13.17
C THR A 346 9.54 11.26 12.09
N LEU A 347 8.33 11.19 11.53
CA LEU A 347 8.01 10.28 10.43
C LEU A 347 8.84 10.60 9.18
N ALA A 348 9.04 11.88 8.85
CA ALA A 348 9.89 12.29 7.74
C ALA A 348 11.35 11.82 7.95
N ALA A 349 11.91 12.00 9.15
CA ALA A 349 13.25 11.54 9.48
C ALA A 349 13.36 10.00 9.40
N MET A 350 12.36 9.27 9.92
CA MET A 350 12.30 7.82 9.81
C MET A 350 12.29 7.35 8.35
N ARG A 351 11.47 7.98 7.49
CA ARG A 351 11.42 7.65 6.06
C ARG A 351 12.75 7.89 5.35
N ARG A 352 13.45 8.98 5.68
CA ARG A 352 14.80 9.24 5.17
C ARG A 352 15.82 8.21 5.64
N GLN A 353 15.65 7.68 6.84
CA GLN A 353 16.55 6.66 7.38
C GLN A 353 16.26 5.26 6.82
N THR A 354 15.00 4.80 6.89
CA THR A 354 14.62 3.40 6.64
C THR A 354 13.87 3.19 5.33
N GLY A 355 13.25 4.24 4.78
CA GLY A 355 12.29 4.14 3.68
C GLY A 355 10.84 3.86 4.12
N LEU A 356 10.60 3.71 5.43
CA LEU A 356 9.31 3.38 6.02
C LEU A 356 8.76 4.53 6.91
N PRO A 357 7.43 4.75 6.94
CA PRO A 357 6.44 4.11 6.08
C PRO A 357 6.59 4.55 4.62
N HIS A 358 6.13 3.73 3.67
CA HIS A 358 6.20 4.09 2.25
C HIS A 358 5.35 5.32 1.96
N LYS A 359 4.14 5.36 2.55
CA LYS A 359 3.17 6.46 2.42
C LYS A 359 2.66 6.92 3.78
N ILE A 360 2.44 8.23 3.91
CA ILE A 360 1.75 8.84 5.05
C ILE A 360 0.43 9.41 4.54
N LEU A 361 -0.70 8.92 5.06
CA LEU A 361 -1.98 9.60 4.87
C LEU A 361 -2.16 10.62 5.98
N LEU A 362 -2.48 11.86 5.60
CA LEU A 362 -2.88 12.92 6.50
C LEU A 362 -4.28 13.38 6.10
N ASP A 363 -5.28 13.03 6.90
CA ASP A 363 -6.62 13.58 6.74
C ASP A 363 -6.74 14.96 7.36
N GLU A 364 -7.68 15.75 6.85
CA GLU A 364 -7.90 17.14 7.25
C GLU A 364 -6.61 17.99 7.15
N ALA A 365 -5.82 17.73 6.10
CA ALA A 365 -4.46 18.24 5.94
C ALA A 365 -4.33 19.77 5.96
N HIS A 366 -5.39 20.50 5.60
CA HIS A 366 -5.41 21.97 5.61
C HIS A 366 -5.25 22.61 6.99
N TYR A 367 -5.53 21.89 8.09
CA TYR A 367 -5.25 22.41 9.43
C TYR A 367 -3.76 22.42 9.76
N TYR A 368 -3.01 21.47 9.19
CA TYR A 368 -1.62 21.19 9.60
C TYR A 368 -0.60 21.68 8.57
N LEU A 369 -0.97 21.71 7.30
CA LEU A 369 -0.08 22.08 6.18
C LEU A 369 -0.31 23.51 5.67
N ALA A 370 -0.98 24.35 6.45
CA ALA A 370 -1.11 25.76 6.14
C ALA A 370 0.26 26.47 6.18
N ALA A 371 0.46 27.40 5.24
CA ALA A 371 1.66 28.23 5.18
C ALA A 371 1.78 29.13 6.45
N PRO A 372 2.99 29.49 6.89
CA PRO A 372 4.31 29.24 6.25
C PRO A 372 5.07 28.03 6.81
N GLU A 373 4.57 27.38 7.87
CA GLU A 373 5.29 26.32 8.59
C GLU A 373 4.98 24.92 8.03
N GLY A 374 3.83 24.73 7.39
CA GLY A 374 3.32 23.44 6.94
C GLY A 374 4.29 22.65 6.05
N ARG A 375 5.03 23.31 5.15
CA ARG A 375 6.03 22.67 4.29
C ARG A 375 7.13 21.97 5.09
N GLN A 376 7.57 22.55 6.20
CA GLN A 376 8.70 22.03 6.97
C GLN A 376 8.35 20.72 7.70
N LEU A 377 7.05 20.41 7.80
CA LEU A 377 6.55 19.20 8.44
C LEU A 377 6.58 17.97 7.51
N ILE A 378 6.70 18.18 6.18
CA ILE A 378 6.66 17.08 5.21
C ILE A 378 7.95 16.97 4.38
N ASP A 379 8.29 15.75 4.00
CA ASP A 379 9.42 15.49 3.09
C ASP A 379 8.96 15.52 1.62
N ALA A 380 9.09 16.70 1.00
CA ALA A 380 8.76 16.89 -0.41
C ALA A 380 9.68 16.09 -1.36
N GLU A 381 10.93 15.80 -0.96
CA GLU A 381 11.92 15.18 -1.85
C GLU A 381 11.59 13.72 -2.10
N LEU A 382 11.33 12.93 -1.05
CA LEU A 382 11.02 11.51 -1.21
C LEU A 382 9.66 11.29 -1.88
N ALA A 383 8.73 12.24 -1.73
CA ALA A 383 7.31 12.12 -2.06
C ALA A 383 6.66 10.88 -1.40
N GLY A 384 5.35 10.93 -1.19
CA GLY A 384 4.62 9.83 -0.55
C GLY A 384 3.73 10.26 0.59
N TYR A 385 3.11 11.41 0.43
CA TYR A 385 1.99 11.82 1.24
C TYR A 385 0.69 11.61 0.46
N ILE A 386 -0.37 11.23 1.16
CA ILE A 386 -1.75 11.25 0.68
C ILE A 386 -2.44 12.29 1.55
N LEU A 387 -2.69 13.46 0.97
CA LEU A 387 -3.26 14.61 1.66
C LEU A 387 -4.74 14.67 1.34
N VAL A 388 -5.58 14.47 2.34
CA VAL A 388 -7.03 14.58 2.19
C VAL A 388 -7.45 15.92 2.78
N THR A 389 -8.20 16.71 2.02
CA THR A 389 -8.54 18.08 2.41
C THR A 389 -9.88 18.50 1.82
N TYR A 390 -10.62 19.35 2.52
CA TYR A 390 -11.76 20.08 1.93
C TYR A 390 -11.42 21.54 1.64
N ARG A 391 -10.19 21.98 1.95
CA ARG A 391 -9.68 23.33 1.67
C ARG A 391 -8.34 23.22 0.97
N VAL A 392 -8.37 22.94 -0.34
CA VAL A 392 -7.13 22.81 -1.13
C VAL A 392 -6.38 24.14 -1.16
N SER A 393 -7.07 25.27 -1.15
CA SER A 393 -6.49 26.62 -1.04
C SER A 393 -5.66 26.83 0.23
N GLY A 394 -5.95 26.06 1.29
CA GLY A 394 -5.22 26.07 2.56
C GLY A 394 -3.92 25.27 2.54
N ILE A 395 -3.65 24.49 1.50
CA ILE A 395 -2.39 23.76 1.33
C ILE A 395 -1.36 24.68 0.68
N ASP A 396 -0.15 24.70 1.24
CA ASP A 396 0.99 25.47 0.72
C ASP A 396 1.18 25.30 -0.80
N GLU A 397 1.44 26.39 -1.51
CA GLU A 397 1.54 26.43 -2.97
C GLU A 397 2.67 25.56 -3.50
N GLU A 398 3.80 25.47 -2.80
CA GLU A 398 4.93 24.63 -3.22
C GLU A 398 4.60 23.14 -3.10
N VAL A 399 3.70 22.79 -2.18
CA VAL A 399 3.17 21.42 -2.06
C VAL A 399 2.20 21.13 -3.19
N ARG A 400 1.31 22.08 -3.53
CA ARG A 400 0.33 21.95 -4.62
C ARG A 400 0.96 21.94 -6.02
N SER A 401 2.08 22.64 -6.20
CA SER A 401 2.81 22.75 -7.46
C SER A 401 4.01 21.78 -7.56
N ALA A 402 4.16 20.89 -6.57
CA ALA A 402 5.24 19.92 -6.58
C ALA A 402 5.23 19.08 -7.86
N ALA A 403 6.41 18.89 -8.45
CA ALA A 403 6.58 17.97 -9.57
C ALA A 403 6.06 16.58 -9.18
N ASP A 404 5.36 15.94 -10.11
CA ASP A 404 4.75 14.62 -9.93
C ASP A 404 3.59 14.53 -8.93
N ILE A 405 2.93 15.64 -8.58
CA ILE A 405 1.72 15.60 -7.76
C ILE A 405 0.53 15.01 -8.52
N VAL A 406 -0.21 14.12 -7.87
CA VAL A 406 -1.49 13.59 -8.38
C VAL A 406 -2.61 14.29 -7.62
N VAL A 407 -3.54 14.93 -8.33
CA VAL A 407 -4.68 15.60 -7.70
C VAL A 407 -5.96 14.94 -8.14
N MET A 408 -6.72 14.45 -7.17
CA MET A 408 -8.05 13.88 -7.35
C MET A 408 -9.06 14.75 -6.64
N VAL A 409 -10.16 15.03 -7.33
CA VAL A 409 -11.20 15.92 -6.85
C VAL A 409 -12.51 15.15 -6.82
N THR A 410 -13.14 15.10 -5.66
CA THR A 410 -14.56 14.75 -5.50
C THR A 410 -15.38 16.03 -5.57
N ARG A 411 -16.72 15.94 -5.53
CA ARG A 411 -17.59 17.11 -5.64
C ARG A 411 -17.11 18.31 -4.79
N GLU A 412 -17.07 19.48 -5.40
CA GLU A 412 -16.67 20.74 -4.74
C GLU A 412 -17.57 21.89 -5.20
N THR A 413 -18.13 22.64 -4.25
CA THR A 413 -19.08 23.73 -4.51
C THR A 413 -18.60 25.08 -4.01
N ASP A 414 -17.55 25.14 -3.18
CA ASP A 414 -16.98 26.40 -2.73
C ASP A 414 -16.24 27.11 -3.87
N ALA A 415 -16.59 28.37 -4.11
CA ALA A 415 -16.06 29.14 -5.24
C ALA A 415 -14.55 29.39 -5.14
N GLN A 416 -14.01 29.58 -3.93
CA GLN A 416 -12.57 29.79 -3.73
C GLN A 416 -11.79 28.50 -4.00
N GLU A 417 -12.31 27.37 -3.51
CA GLU A 417 -11.68 26.07 -3.73
C GLU A 417 -11.75 25.65 -5.21
N GLN A 418 -12.89 25.85 -5.88
CA GLN A 418 -13.02 25.63 -7.32
C GLN A 418 -12.04 26.50 -8.11
N GLN A 419 -11.88 27.77 -7.74
CA GLN A 419 -10.92 28.65 -8.39
C GLN A 419 -9.48 28.12 -8.25
N THR A 420 -9.09 27.68 -7.05
CA THR A 420 -7.77 27.08 -6.82
C THR A 420 -7.56 25.82 -7.66
N LEU A 421 -8.57 24.94 -7.76
CA LEU A 421 -8.50 23.72 -8.57
C LEU A 421 -8.39 24.02 -10.08
N ARG A 422 -9.05 25.09 -10.55
CA ARG A 422 -8.93 25.55 -11.95
C ARG A 422 -7.53 26.10 -12.24
N GLU A 423 -6.98 26.92 -11.36
CA GLU A 423 -5.61 27.44 -11.48
C GLU A 423 -4.59 26.29 -11.57
N MET A 424 -4.80 25.22 -10.81
CA MET A 424 -3.96 24.01 -10.90
C MET A 424 -4.10 23.29 -12.25
N CYS A 425 -5.30 23.26 -12.86
CA CYS A 425 -5.50 22.69 -14.20
C CYS A 425 -4.86 23.56 -15.28
N GLU A 426 -5.03 24.88 -15.18
CA GLU A 426 -4.45 25.87 -16.10
C GLU A 426 -2.93 25.84 -16.08
N ALA A 427 -2.32 25.74 -14.88
CA ALA A 427 -0.88 25.55 -14.72
C ALA A 427 -0.37 24.25 -15.39
N ALA A 428 -1.22 23.23 -15.48
CA ALA A 428 -0.94 21.98 -16.20
C ALA A 428 -1.33 22.03 -17.70
N GLY A 429 -1.74 23.19 -18.21
CA GLY A 429 -2.04 23.43 -19.63
C GLY A 429 -3.41 22.95 -20.09
N ALA A 430 -4.38 22.79 -19.18
CA ALA A 430 -5.71 22.29 -19.49
C ALA A 430 -6.81 23.25 -19.01
N GLU A 431 -7.69 23.66 -19.93
CA GLU A 431 -8.89 24.41 -19.60
C GLU A 431 -10.02 23.49 -19.15
N VAL A 432 -10.76 23.94 -18.13
CA VAL A 432 -11.84 23.17 -17.50
C VAL A 432 -13.11 24.02 -17.39
N PRO A 433 -14.29 23.46 -17.69
CA PRO A 433 -15.57 24.16 -17.52
C PRO A 433 -15.78 24.63 -16.07
N GLU A 434 -16.44 25.78 -15.89
CA GLU A 434 -16.69 26.33 -14.54
C GLU A 434 -17.48 25.36 -13.64
N SER A 435 -18.48 24.67 -14.21
CA SER A 435 -19.35 23.76 -13.47
C SER A 435 -18.75 22.37 -13.22
N LEU A 436 -17.50 22.12 -13.65
CA LEU A 436 -16.94 20.77 -13.70
C LEU A 436 -16.98 20.05 -12.35
N PHE A 437 -16.61 20.74 -11.28
CA PHE A 437 -16.44 20.15 -9.95
C PHE A 437 -17.74 20.06 -9.16
N GLU A 438 -18.69 20.98 -9.36
CA GLU A 438 -19.99 20.96 -8.68
C GLU A 438 -20.95 19.89 -9.24
N GLU A 439 -20.75 19.51 -10.50
CA GLU A 439 -21.51 18.47 -11.21
C GLU A 439 -21.11 17.04 -10.84
N LEU A 440 -19.98 16.82 -10.16
CA LEU A 440 -19.53 15.47 -9.79
C LEU A 440 -20.55 14.81 -8.85
N GLY A 441 -20.97 13.59 -9.18
CA GLY A 441 -21.80 12.77 -8.30
C GLY A 441 -21.09 12.31 -7.03
N LEU A 442 -21.85 11.82 -6.05
CA LEU A 442 -21.31 11.29 -4.77
C LEU A 442 -20.38 10.08 -4.91
N SER A 443 -20.48 9.35 -6.03
CA SER A 443 -19.61 8.22 -6.36
C SER A 443 -18.67 8.54 -7.52
N GLU A 444 -18.48 9.81 -7.85
CA GLU A 444 -17.64 10.26 -8.94
C GLU A 444 -16.48 11.10 -8.42
N ALA A 445 -15.36 11.01 -9.13
CA ALA A 445 -14.20 11.84 -8.93
C ALA A 445 -13.59 12.24 -10.27
N ALA A 446 -12.74 13.25 -10.23
CA ALA A 446 -11.97 13.75 -11.36
C ALA A 446 -10.48 13.64 -11.04
N LEU A 447 -9.71 13.00 -11.93
CA LEU A 447 -8.25 13.07 -11.93
C LEU A 447 -7.85 14.31 -12.73
N LEU A 448 -7.13 15.23 -12.10
CA LEU A 448 -6.67 16.46 -12.73
C LEU A 448 -5.47 16.22 -13.66
N PRO A 449 -5.24 17.12 -14.62
CA PRO A 449 -4.03 17.13 -15.46
C PRO A 449 -2.77 17.41 -14.64
N GLY A 450 -1.60 17.11 -15.21
CA GLY A 450 -0.28 17.28 -14.56
C GLY A 450 0.51 15.98 -14.41
N VAL A 451 -0.14 14.83 -14.57
CA VAL A 451 0.50 13.50 -14.60
C VAL A 451 0.19 12.74 -15.90
N GLU A 452 1.03 11.79 -16.28
CA GLU A 452 0.91 11.03 -17.53
C GLU A 452 -0.46 10.33 -17.65
N GLU A 453 -0.95 9.79 -16.53
CA GLU A 453 -2.19 9.02 -16.42
C GLU A 453 -3.45 9.85 -16.65
N SER A 454 -3.35 11.18 -16.57
CA SER A 454 -4.44 12.09 -16.91
C SER A 454 -4.60 12.26 -18.43
N HIS A 455 -3.58 11.90 -19.22
CA HIS A 455 -3.51 12.16 -20.66
C HIS A 455 -3.68 13.65 -21.01
N GLY A 456 -3.17 14.53 -20.14
CA GLY A 456 -3.18 15.99 -20.35
C GLY A 456 -4.57 16.63 -20.23
N ARG A 457 -5.56 15.93 -19.69
CA ARG A 457 -6.94 16.41 -19.53
C ARG A 457 -7.54 15.94 -18.21
N VAL A 458 -8.62 16.57 -17.78
CA VAL A 458 -9.39 16.03 -16.65
C VAL A 458 -10.06 14.72 -17.06
N ARG A 459 -9.87 13.67 -16.24
CA ARG A 459 -10.56 12.38 -16.39
C ARG A 459 -11.58 12.23 -15.28
N ARG A 460 -12.88 12.37 -15.61
CA ARG A 460 -13.98 11.98 -14.72
C ARG A 460 -14.10 10.45 -14.68
N PHE A 461 -14.35 9.89 -13.50
CA PHE A 461 -14.51 8.46 -13.28
C PHE A 461 -15.44 8.15 -12.10
N GLN A 462 -16.07 6.98 -12.15
CA GLN A 462 -16.79 6.40 -11.02
C GLN A 462 -15.79 5.71 -10.09
N ILE A 463 -15.84 6.07 -8.80
CA ILE A 463 -14.92 5.56 -7.79
C ILE A 463 -15.17 4.05 -7.57
N GLY A 464 -14.10 3.28 -7.48
CA GLY A 464 -14.15 1.84 -7.24
C GLY A 464 -14.74 1.45 -5.87
N PRO A 465 -15.20 0.20 -5.73
CA PRO A 465 -15.67 -0.33 -4.46
C PRO A 465 -14.50 -0.56 -3.49
N ARG A 466 -14.78 -0.55 -2.18
CA ARG A 466 -13.86 -0.95 -1.10
C ARG A 466 -14.25 -2.32 -0.54
N LEU A 467 -13.26 -3.08 -0.09
CA LEU A 467 -13.44 -4.31 0.69
C LEU A 467 -13.82 -3.97 2.15
N THR A 468 -13.28 -2.89 2.68
CA THR A 468 -13.53 -2.42 4.04
C THR A 468 -14.77 -1.53 4.13
N ALA A 469 -15.59 -1.73 5.17
CA ALA A 469 -16.80 -0.95 5.38
C ALA A 469 -16.47 0.45 5.92
N HIS A 470 -16.84 1.51 5.20
CA HIS A 470 -16.64 2.89 5.66
C HIS A 470 -17.76 3.36 6.61
N VAL A 471 -17.44 3.87 7.80
CA VAL A 471 -18.35 4.62 8.68
C VAL A 471 -17.76 6.01 8.87
N ARG A 472 -18.51 7.05 8.53
CA ARG A 472 -18.06 8.43 8.71
C ARG A 472 -18.20 8.85 10.18
N HIS A 473 -17.18 9.50 10.75
CA HIS A 473 -17.15 10.05 12.10
C HIS A 473 -17.74 9.09 13.17
N ARG A 474 -17.35 7.81 13.10
CA ARG A 474 -17.96 6.70 13.86
C ARG A 474 -18.02 6.97 15.37
N ALA A 475 -16.95 7.51 15.96
CA ALA A 475 -16.86 7.81 17.39
C ALA A 475 -17.65 9.07 17.80
N LYS A 476 -17.69 10.09 16.91
CA LYS A 476 -18.37 11.36 17.18
C LYS A 476 -19.86 11.14 17.44
N TYR A 477 -20.53 10.34 16.63
CA TYR A 477 -21.99 10.21 16.70
C TYR A 477 -22.53 9.35 17.85
N VAL A 478 -21.68 8.55 18.50
CA VAL A 478 -22.09 7.68 19.62
C VAL A 478 -22.54 8.53 20.80
N ASP A 479 -21.69 9.46 21.25
CA ASP A 479 -21.93 10.29 22.43
C ASP A 479 -22.06 11.79 22.12
N MET A 480 -21.54 12.29 20.99
CA MET A 480 -21.60 13.73 20.68
C MET A 480 -22.98 14.10 20.09
N PRO A 481 -23.70 15.05 20.70
CA PRO A 481 -25.02 15.42 20.23
C PRO A 481 -24.96 16.14 18.87
N VAL A 482 -25.77 15.70 17.91
CA VAL A 482 -26.04 16.43 16.67
C VAL A 482 -26.72 17.77 16.97
N SER A 483 -26.73 18.68 15.99
CA SER A 483 -27.39 19.98 16.12
C SER A 483 -28.87 19.82 16.50
N GLU A 484 -29.46 20.83 17.16
CA GLU A 484 -30.85 20.71 17.63
C GLU A 484 -31.84 20.37 16.52
N THR A 485 -31.64 20.89 15.31
CA THR A 485 -32.49 20.67 14.15
C THR A 485 -32.34 19.27 13.54
N GLN A 486 -31.24 18.56 13.85
CA GLN A 486 -30.93 17.23 13.34
C GLN A 486 -31.29 16.10 14.31
N GLY A 487 -31.64 16.41 15.55
CA GLY A 487 -32.05 15.39 16.53
C GLY A 487 -33.35 14.68 16.13
N PHE A 488 -33.45 13.38 16.42
CA PHE A 488 -34.67 12.62 16.19
C PHE A 488 -35.70 12.93 17.27
N VAL A 489 -36.90 13.35 16.90
CA VAL A 489 -37.96 13.74 17.84
C VAL A 489 -39.04 12.66 17.89
N PHE A 490 -39.20 12.04 19.06
CA PHE A 490 -40.28 11.12 19.36
C PHE A 490 -41.51 11.91 19.81
N SER A 491 -42.39 12.23 18.87
CA SER A 491 -43.66 12.92 19.02
C SER A 491 -44.79 11.97 19.40
N ARG A 492 -45.67 12.43 20.29
CA ARG A 492 -46.89 11.72 20.68
C ARG A 492 -48.10 12.63 20.52
N ASP A 493 -49.14 12.16 19.82
CA ASP A 493 -50.38 12.90 19.57
C ASP A 493 -50.15 14.33 19.02
N GLY A 494 -49.17 14.49 18.13
CA GLY A 494 -48.82 15.77 17.53
C GLY A 494 -48.02 16.73 18.41
N LYS A 495 -47.69 16.33 19.65
CA LYS A 495 -46.80 17.09 20.54
C LYS A 495 -45.38 16.52 20.50
N PRO A 496 -44.32 17.37 20.46
CA PRO A 496 -42.94 16.90 20.51
C PRO A 496 -42.66 16.28 21.90
N GLY A 497 -42.14 15.04 21.91
CA GLY A 497 -41.69 14.34 23.11
C GLY A 497 -40.16 14.27 23.18
N PRO A 498 -39.56 13.23 23.78
CA PRO A 498 -38.12 13.15 23.98
C PRO A 498 -37.35 13.18 22.65
N ARG A 499 -36.16 13.77 22.67
CA ARG A 499 -35.32 13.97 21.50
C ARG A 499 -34.02 13.19 21.67
N ALA A 500 -33.67 12.37 20.68
CA ALA A 500 -32.35 11.78 20.57
C ALA A 500 -31.44 12.70 19.75
N ARG A 501 -30.36 13.18 20.37
CA ARG A 501 -29.31 13.95 19.72
C ARG A 501 -28.04 13.13 19.53
N SER A 502 -27.87 12.02 20.22
CA SER A 502 -26.80 11.06 19.94
C SER A 502 -27.37 9.69 19.58
N LEU A 503 -26.54 8.82 19.00
CA LEU A 503 -26.94 7.44 18.73
C LEU A 503 -27.21 6.67 20.02
N LYS A 504 -26.47 6.98 21.10
CA LYS A 504 -26.71 6.39 22.42
C LYS A 504 -28.08 6.78 22.96
N GLU A 505 -28.41 8.07 22.97
CA GLU A 505 -29.75 8.55 23.36
C GLU A 505 -30.86 7.93 22.50
N PHE A 506 -30.61 7.73 21.20
CA PHE A 506 -31.58 7.09 20.31
C PHE A 506 -31.84 5.63 20.72
N VAL A 507 -30.77 4.85 20.93
CA VAL A 507 -30.88 3.44 21.34
C VAL A 507 -31.49 3.30 22.74
N ASP A 508 -31.16 4.20 23.66
CA ASP A 508 -31.74 4.22 25.01
C ASP A 508 -33.23 4.55 24.95
N LEU A 509 -33.63 5.56 24.18
CA LEU A 509 -35.05 5.90 23.97
C LEU A 509 -35.84 4.79 23.27
N LEU A 510 -35.24 4.05 22.34
CA LEU A 510 -35.88 2.87 21.73
C LEU A 510 -36.17 1.77 22.75
N ALA A 511 -35.33 1.61 23.78
CA ALA A 511 -35.56 0.63 24.84
C ALA A 511 -36.64 1.08 25.83
N GLU A 512 -36.66 2.37 26.17
CA GLU A 512 -37.57 2.96 27.17
C GLU A 512 -38.99 3.21 26.65
N LEU A 513 -39.13 3.63 25.38
CA LEU A 513 -40.43 4.04 24.85
C LEU A 513 -41.38 2.84 24.61
N PRO A 514 -42.70 3.02 24.83
CA PRO A 514 -43.69 2.00 24.53
C PRO A 514 -43.74 1.69 23.03
N ASP A 515 -43.88 0.41 22.68
CA ASP A 515 -43.94 -0.03 21.27
C ASP A 515 -45.01 0.70 20.46
N ALA A 516 -46.17 0.99 21.06
CA ALA A 516 -47.27 1.72 20.41
C ALA A 516 -46.84 3.11 19.91
N ASP A 517 -45.93 3.77 20.63
CA ASP A 517 -45.41 5.10 20.31
C ASP A 517 -44.33 5.01 19.20
N LEU A 518 -43.71 3.83 19.01
CA LEU A 518 -42.64 3.59 18.03
C LEU A 518 -43.15 3.05 16.68
N VAL A 519 -44.27 2.33 16.66
CA VAL A 519 -44.87 1.73 15.44
C VAL A 519 -45.10 2.74 14.30
N PRO A 520 -45.58 3.99 14.53
CA PRO A 520 -45.74 4.96 13.46
C PRO A 520 -44.43 5.29 12.72
N TYR A 521 -43.30 5.32 13.43
CA TYR A 521 -41.98 5.60 12.87
C TYR A 521 -41.49 4.46 11.98
N LEU A 522 -41.68 3.21 12.43
CA LEU A 522 -41.37 2.02 11.64
C LEU A 522 -42.17 2.01 10.33
N LYS A 523 -43.48 2.31 10.38
CA LYS A 523 -44.35 2.35 9.19
C LYS A 523 -43.98 3.44 8.18
N ARG A 524 -43.45 4.58 8.65
CA ARG A 524 -43.05 5.71 7.80
C ARG A 524 -41.60 5.65 7.32
N HIS A 525 -40.84 4.65 7.78
CA HIS A 525 -39.40 4.54 7.55
C HIS A 525 -38.60 5.73 8.09
N ASP A 526 -39.02 6.26 9.25
CA ASP A 526 -38.42 7.47 9.80
C ASP A 526 -37.01 7.21 10.35
N PHE A 527 -36.74 6.03 10.90
CA PHE A 527 -35.41 5.71 11.43
C PHE A 527 -34.40 5.58 10.29
N SER A 528 -34.70 4.77 9.27
CA SER A 528 -33.78 4.64 8.13
C SER A 528 -33.52 5.96 7.42
N ARG A 529 -34.52 6.84 7.30
CA ARG A 529 -34.33 8.20 6.78
C ARG A 529 -33.41 9.04 7.65
N TRP A 530 -33.60 9.02 8.97
CA TRP A 530 -32.74 9.76 9.88
C TRP A 530 -31.28 9.30 9.78
N PHE A 531 -31.04 7.99 9.77
CA PHE A 531 -29.69 7.42 9.57
C PHE A 531 -29.07 7.81 8.22
N GLY A 532 -29.86 7.77 7.14
CA GLY A 532 -29.38 8.14 5.81
C GLY A 532 -29.14 9.65 5.63
N GLN A 533 -29.91 10.50 6.30
CA GLN A 533 -29.84 11.96 6.11
C GLN A 533 -28.90 12.65 7.10
N VAL A 534 -28.94 12.26 8.37
CA VAL A 534 -28.17 12.91 9.45
C VAL A 534 -26.78 12.31 9.57
N PHE A 535 -26.69 10.98 9.63
CA PHE A 535 -25.41 10.28 9.79
C PHE A 535 -24.76 9.87 8.46
N ARG A 536 -25.51 9.97 7.35
CA ARG A 536 -25.08 9.54 6.01
C ARG A 536 -24.60 8.09 5.95
N ASP A 537 -25.05 7.23 6.87
CA ASP A 537 -24.74 5.79 6.88
C ASP A 537 -25.74 5.04 5.99
N CYS A 538 -25.53 5.12 4.67
CA CYS A 538 -26.38 4.46 3.67
C CYS A 538 -26.48 2.93 3.86
N PRO A 539 -25.39 2.20 4.19
CA PRO A 539 -25.49 0.78 4.52
C PRO A 539 -26.43 0.49 5.69
N LEU A 540 -26.26 1.18 6.83
CA LEU A 540 -27.12 0.99 7.99
C LEU A 540 -28.56 1.43 7.69
N ALA A 541 -28.76 2.57 7.02
CA ALA A 541 -30.07 3.04 6.61
C ALA A 541 -30.79 2.02 5.73
N THR A 542 -30.07 1.39 4.78
CA THR A 542 -30.63 0.33 3.92
C THR A 542 -31.00 -0.91 4.73
N HIS A 543 -30.16 -1.31 5.69
CA HIS A 543 -30.45 -2.43 6.58
C HIS A 543 -31.66 -2.16 7.48
N ILE A 544 -31.69 -1.01 8.16
CA ILE A 544 -32.82 -0.56 8.99
C ILE A 544 -34.09 -0.47 8.15
N ARG A 545 -34.03 0.01 6.90
CA ARG A 545 -35.20 0.07 6.03
C ARG A 545 -35.78 -1.32 5.74
N ARG A 546 -34.93 -2.34 5.59
CA ARG A 546 -35.39 -3.74 5.45
C ARG A 546 -36.06 -4.25 6.73
N LEU A 547 -35.53 -3.89 7.90
CA LEU A 547 -36.13 -4.22 9.19
C LEU A 547 -37.49 -3.52 9.38
N GLU A 548 -37.56 -2.21 9.13
CA GLU A 548 -38.80 -1.43 9.16
C GLU A 548 -39.87 -2.00 8.21
N SER A 549 -39.47 -2.54 7.05
CA SER A 549 -40.39 -3.13 6.06
C SER A 549 -41.06 -4.43 6.53
N ARG A 550 -40.57 -5.05 7.61
CA ARG A 550 -41.17 -6.26 8.22
C ARG A 550 -42.29 -5.91 9.21
N ILE A 551 -42.58 -4.61 9.41
CA ILE A 551 -43.66 -4.17 10.29
C ILE A 551 -45.02 -4.72 9.79
N GLY A 552 -45.73 -5.43 10.66
CA GLY A 552 -46.99 -6.12 10.33
C GLY A 552 -46.84 -7.63 10.08
N VAL A 553 -45.62 -8.12 9.87
CA VAL A 553 -45.30 -9.56 9.87
C VAL A 553 -44.70 -9.98 11.22
N GLU A 554 -43.90 -9.11 11.83
CA GLU A 554 -43.23 -9.37 13.11
C GLU A 554 -43.69 -8.44 14.23
N ARG A 555 -43.41 -8.87 15.47
CA ARG A 555 -43.73 -8.07 16.66
C ARG A 555 -42.87 -6.80 16.68
N PRO A 556 -43.46 -5.62 16.96
CA PRO A 556 -42.71 -4.36 16.99
C PRO A 556 -41.46 -4.39 17.87
N ARG A 557 -41.54 -5.00 19.06
CA ARG A 557 -40.41 -5.10 19.98
C ARG A 557 -39.22 -5.86 19.41
N ASP A 558 -39.48 -6.94 18.68
CA ASP A 558 -38.43 -7.77 18.06
C ASP A 558 -37.71 -6.93 16.99
N LEU A 559 -38.45 -6.17 16.16
CA LEU A 559 -37.87 -5.27 15.16
C LEU A 559 -37.08 -4.10 15.79
N ILE A 560 -37.57 -3.52 16.88
CA ILE A 560 -36.87 -2.45 17.60
C ILE A 560 -35.55 -2.96 18.18
N ASN A 561 -35.56 -4.18 18.72
CA ASN A 561 -34.34 -4.83 19.23
C ASN A 561 -33.35 -5.12 18.09
N ASP A 562 -33.82 -5.63 16.95
CA ASP A 562 -32.98 -5.85 15.76
C ASP A 562 -32.35 -4.54 15.26
N ILE A 563 -33.14 -3.45 15.21
CA ILE A 563 -32.64 -2.12 14.84
C ILE A 563 -31.60 -1.63 15.85
N SER A 564 -31.88 -1.72 17.15
CA SER A 564 -30.94 -1.35 18.22
C SER A 564 -29.65 -2.16 18.14
N GLN A 565 -29.75 -3.47 17.86
CA GLN A 565 -28.58 -4.34 17.70
C GLN A 565 -27.80 -3.99 16.43
N ALA A 566 -28.47 -3.68 15.33
CA ALA A 566 -27.81 -3.22 14.11
C ALA A 566 -27.05 -1.90 14.33
N VAL A 567 -27.63 -0.94 15.05
CA VAL A 567 -26.97 0.31 15.43
C VAL A 567 -25.77 0.02 16.34
N ARG A 568 -25.95 -0.78 17.40
CA ARG A 568 -24.88 -1.15 18.34
C ARG A 568 -23.72 -1.87 17.66
N ALA A 569 -24.01 -2.81 16.76
CA ALA A 569 -22.99 -3.53 16.00
C ALA A 569 -22.26 -2.61 15.02
N ARG A 570 -22.99 -1.72 14.33
CA ARG A 570 -22.40 -0.78 13.37
C ARG A 570 -21.48 0.24 14.06
N TYR A 571 -21.82 0.67 15.27
CA TYR A 571 -21.10 1.72 16.01
C TYR A 571 -20.33 1.21 17.24
N GLU A 572 -20.17 -0.11 17.42
CA GLU A 572 -19.44 -0.74 18.54
C GLU A 572 -19.84 -0.22 19.94
N MET A 573 -21.14 0.01 20.13
CA MET A 573 -21.66 0.46 21.42
C MET A 573 -21.63 -0.69 22.43
N THR A 574 -20.96 -0.49 23.55
CA THR A 574 -21.03 -1.43 24.68
C THR A 574 -22.45 -1.42 25.27
N PRO A 575 -23.03 -2.59 25.60
CA PRO A 575 -24.32 -2.61 26.27
C PRO A 575 -24.22 -1.91 27.62
N ALA A 576 -25.20 -1.05 27.94
CA ALA A 576 -25.33 -0.46 29.26
C ALA A 576 -25.29 -1.59 30.31
N THR A 577 -24.31 -1.54 31.21
CA THR A 577 -24.30 -2.34 32.43
C THR A 577 -25.56 -2.00 33.20
N VAL A 578 -26.47 -2.99 33.30
CA VAL A 578 -27.73 -2.93 34.05
C VAL A 578 -27.46 -2.72 35.54
#